data_AF-A0A1J3HF33-F1
#
_entry.id   AF-A0A1J3HF33-F1
#
_cell.length_a   1.000
_cell.length_b   1.000
_cell.length_c   1.000
_cell.angle_alpha   90.00
_cell.angle_beta   90.00
_cell.angle_gamma   90.00
#
_symmetry.space_group_name_H-M   'P 1'
#
loop_
_entity.id
_entity.type
_entity.pdbx_description
1 polymer ?
#
loop_
_entity_poly.entity_id
_entity_poly.type
_entity_poly.pdbx_seq_one_letter_code
_entity_poly.pdbx_strand_id
1 'polypeptide(L)'
;PCYQLYTKSFYQNILKPKLNPNGIFVTQAGPAGIFTHKEVFTSIYNTLKQVFKYVKAYTAHVPSFADTWGWVMASDQEFELEVSEIDRRIEE
;
A
#
# COMPACT_ATOMS: atom_id res chain seq x y z
N PRO A 1 8.59 9.27 14.81
CA PRO A 1 8.12 10.55 14.21
C PRO A 1 6.93 10.44 13.24
N CYS A 2 6.78 9.37 12.44
CA CYS A 2 5.77 9.33 11.36
C CYS A 2 4.39 8.72 11.72
N TYR A 3 4.15 8.29 12.96
CA TYR A 3 2.98 7.46 13.29
C TYR A 3 1.63 8.12 12.95
N GLN A 4 1.52 9.44 13.06
CA GLN A 4 0.28 10.18 12.79
C GLN A 4 -0.17 10.04 11.33
N LEU A 5 0.78 9.83 10.41
CA LEU A 5 0.54 9.63 8.98
C LEU A 5 0.04 8.21 8.64
N TYR A 6 -0.04 7.31 9.61
CA TYR A 6 -0.50 5.92 9.43
C TYR A 6 -1.78 5.60 10.20
N THR A 7 -2.47 6.63 10.71
CA THR A 7 -3.72 6.48 11.44
C THR A 7 -4.92 6.42 10.49
N LYS A 8 -6.00 5.76 10.91
CA LYS A 8 -7.26 5.74 10.17
C LYS A 8 -7.78 7.16 9.90
N SER A 9 -7.73 8.04 10.90
CA SER A 9 -8.22 9.41 10.79
C SER A 9 -7.41 10.22 9.77
N PHE A 10 -6.09 10.03 9.71
CA PHE A 10 -5.26 10.64 8.68
C PHE A 10 -5.68 10.16 7.29
N TYR A 11 -5.77 8.85 7.08
CA TYR A 11 -6.16 8.30 5.78
C TYR A 11 -7.56 8.75 5.35
N GLN A 12 -8.53 8.72 6.27
CA GLN A 12 -9.92 9.01 5.98
C GLN A 12 -10.20 10.51 5.78
N ASN A 13 -9.65 11.37 6.65
CA ASN A 13 -10.06 12.77 6.74
C ASN A 13 -9.08 13.74 6.09
N ILE A 14 -7.83 13.31 5.87
CA ILE A 14 -6.79 14.18 5.30
C ILE A 14 -6.37 13.65 3.93
N LEU A 15 -5.94 12.39 3.84
CA LEU A 15 -5.37 11.84 2.61
C LEU A 15 -6.44 11.62 1.53
N LYS A 16 -7.46 10.82 1.83
CA LYS A 16 -8.47 10.40 0.85
C LYS A 16 -9.23 11.58 0.21
N PRO A 17 -9.63 12.64 0.95
CA PRO A 17 -10.29 13.82 0.34
C PRO A 17 -9.38 14.64 -0.58
N LYS A 18 -8.06 14.39 -0.57
CA LYS A 18 -7.07 15.08 -1.41
C LYS A 18 -6.65 14.26 -2.63
N LEU A 19 -7.16 13.03 -2.77
CA LEU A 19 -6.97 12.25 -3.99
C LEU A 19 -7.92 12.75 -5.07
N ASN A 20 -7.42 12.80 -6.30
CA ASN A 20 -8.28 12.98 -7.46
C ASN A 20 -9.26 11.79 -7.59
N PRO A 21 -10.37 11.95 -8.34
CA PRO A 21 -11.21 10.82 -8.71
C PRO A 21 -10.37 9.67 -9.28
N ASN A 22 -10.63 8.44 -8.83
CA ASN A 22 -9.87 7.23 -9.19
C ASN A 22 -8.39 7.24 -8.77
N GLY A 23 -7.98 8.16 -7.90
CA GLY A 23 -6.62 8.23 -7.39
C GLY A 23 -6.21 6.96 -6.63
N ILE A 24 -4.95 6.58 -6.78
CA ILE A 24 -4.34 5.46 -6.07
C ILE A 24 -3.34 6.02 -5.06
N PHE A 25 -3.45 5.56 -3.82
CA PHE A 25 -2.45 5.79 -2.79
C PHE A 25 -1.55 4.56 -2.66
N VAL A 26 -0.24 4.76 -2.47
CA VAL A 26 0.70 3.69 -2.14
C VAL A 26 1.59 4.14 -0.99
N THR A 27 1.87 3.23 -0.06
CA THR A 27 2.83 3.47 1.02
C THR A 27 3.72 2.26 1.24
N GLN A 28 4.97 2.52 1.62
CA GLN A 28 5.81 1.49 2.24
C GLN A 28 5.16 1.08 3.57
N ALA A 29 5.17 -0.22 3.86
CA ALA A 29 4.46 -0.79 5.00
C ALA A 29 5.39 -1.62 5.91
N GLY A 30 6.70 -1.35 5.85
CA GLY A 30 7.70 -1.97 6.72
C GLY A 30 8.10 -3.40 6.34
N PRO A 31 8.79 -4.10 7.26
CA PRO A 31 9.15 -5.50 7.09
C PRO A 31 7.90 -6.37 6.83
N ALA A 32 8.02 -7.28 5.87
CA ALA A 32 6.95 -8.19 5.47
C ALA A 32 7.44 -9.64 5.35
N GLY A 33 8.55 -9.97 6.02
CA GLY A 33 9.04 -11.33 6.17
C GLY A 33 8.09 -12.20 7.00
N ILE A 34 8.28 -13.52 6.93
CA ILE A 34 7.37 -14.49 7.56
C ILE A 34 7.21 -14.28 9.07
N PHE A 35 8.24 -13.77 9.75
CA PHE A 35 8.19 -13.46 11.17
C PHE A 35 7.96 -11.97 11.47
N THR A 36 8.35 -11.07 10.54
CA THR A 36 8.39 -9.62 10.75
C THR A 36 7.15 -8.89 10.23
N HIS A 37 6.32 -9.53 9.38
CA HIS A 37 5.10 -8.92 8.81
C HIS A 37 4.07 -8.43 9.85
N LYS A 38 4.12 -8.95 11.08
CA LYS A 38 3.19 -8.55 12.15
C LYS A 38 3.59 -7.25 12.85
N GLU A 39 4.81 -6.75 12.64
CA GLU A 39 5.30 -5.54 13.30
C GLU A 39 4.48 -4.32 12.88
N VAL A 40 4.35 -4.09 11.58
CA VAL A 40 3.61 -2.94 11.04
C VAL A 40 2.84 -3.25 9.75
N PHE A 41 3.31 -4.18 8.92
CA PHE A 41 2.72 -4.44 7.60
C PHE A 41 1.24 -4.82 7.66
N THR A 42 0.87 -5.76 8.54
CA THR A 42 -0.53 -6.17 8.72
C THR A 42 -1.40 -5.05 9.31
N SER A 43 -0.88 -4.29 10.27
CA SER A 43 -1.58 -3.15 10.88
C SER A 43 -1.87 -2.05 9.86
N ILE A 44 -0.91 -1.75 8.99
CA ILE A 44 -1.06 -0.74 7.93
C ILE A 44 -2.09 -1.21 6.90
N TYR A 45 -1.99 -2.45 6.42
CA TYR A 45 -2.96 -3.04 5.50
C TYR A 45 -4.39 -3.00 6.06
N ASN A 46 -4.58 -3.46 7.30
CA ASN A 46 -5.89 -3.46 7.95
C ASN A 46 -6.44 -2.05 8.19
N THR A 47 -5.56 -1.08 8.47
CA THR A 47 -5.99 0.32 8.64
C THR A 47 -6.49 0.89 7.32
N LEU A 48 -5.78 0.67 6.21
CA LEU A 48 -6.20 1.11 4.88
C LEU A 48 -7.50 0.42 4.42
N LYS A 49 -7.67 -0.88 4.73
CA LYS A 49 -8.89 -1.64 4.44
C LYS A 49 -10.15 -1.10 5.12
N GLN A 50 -10.01 -0.35 6.21
CA GLN A 50 -11.13 0.33 6.86
C GLN A 50 -11.53 1.65 6.19
N VAL A 51 -10.73 2.15 5.24
CA VAL A 51 -10.89 3.49 4.65
C VAL A 51 -11.16 3.41 3.14
N PHE A 52 -10.53 2.47 2.43
CA PHE A 52 -10.62 2.32 0.97
C PHE A 52 -11.35 1.04 0.57
N LYS A 53 -12.04 1.08 -0.58
CA LYS A 53 -12.78 -0.08 -1.10
C LYS A 53 -11.85 -1.19 -1.61
N TYR A 54 -10.78 -0.84 -2.32
CA TYR A 54 -9.82 -1.78 -2.89
C TYR A 54 -8.45 -1.56 -2.27
N VAL A 55 -7.88 -2.59 -1.66
CA VAL A 55 -6.57 -2.55 -1.01
C VAL A 55 -5.76 -3.78 -1.42
N LYS A 56 -4.56 -3.56 -1.96
CA LYS A 56 -3.65 -4.63 -2.42
C LYS A 56 -2.32 -4.49 -1.70
N ALA A 57 -1.87 -5.56 -1.06
CA ALA A 57 -0.56 -5.62 -0.44
C ALA A 57 0.39 -6.42 -1.33
N TYR A 58 1.62 -5.94 -1.51
CA TYR A 58 2.65 -6.64 -2.25
C TYR A 58 3.99 -6.52 -1.52
N THR A 59 4.88 -7.44 -1.82
CA THR A 59 6.17 -7.53 -1.15
C THR A 59 7.27 -7.85 -2.15
N ALA A 60 8.50 -7.49 -1.79
CA ALA A 60 9.70 -7.87 -2.54
C ALA A 60 10.87 -8.06 -1.57
N HIS A 61 11.76 -8.98 -1.89
CA HIS A 61 13.00 -9.13 -1.13
C HIS A 61 13.94 -7.95 -1.41
N VAL A 62 14.44 -7.30 -0.35
CA VAL A 62 15.39 -6.19 -0.46
C VAL A 62 16.73 -6.65 0.14
N PRO A 63 17.73 -7.03 -0.68
CA PRO A 63 18.95 -7.69 -0.19
C PRO A 63 19.72 -6.91 0.87
N SER A 64 19.79 -5.59 0.74
CA SER A 64 20.48 -4.72 1.72
C SER A 64 19.78 -4.64 3.07
N PHE A 65 18.50 -5.02 3.16
CA PHE A 65 17.74 -5.06 4.41
C PHE A 65 17.69 -6.46 5.02
N ALA A 66 18.24 -7.46 4.33
CA ALA A 66 18.22 -8.87 4.73
C ALA A 66 16.82 -9.42 5.06
N ASP A 67 15.77 -8.81 4.50
CA ASP A 67 14.37 -9.22 4.69
C ASP A 67 13.50 -8.84 3.48
N THR A 68 12.28 -9.34 3.49
CA THR A 68 11.21 -8.92 2.59
C THR A 68 10.63 -7.59 3.08
N TRP A 69 10.47 -6.64 2.16
CA TRP A 69 9.81 -5.37 2.44
C TRP A 69 8.42 -5.35 1.81
N GLY A 70 7.48 -4.68 2.48
CA GLY A 70 6.09 -4.61 2.07
C GLY A 70 5.66 -3.22 1.64
N TRP A 71 4.69 -3.19 0.74
CA TRP A 71 3.96 -2.00 0.33
C TRP A 71 2.47 -2.30 0.28
N VAL A 72 1.65 -1.27 0.46
CA VAL A 72 0.19 -1.38 0.35
C VAL A 72 -0.33 -0.29 -0.57
N MET A 73 -1.08 -0.69 -1.58
CA MET A 73 -1.84 0.18 -2.49
C MET A 73 -3.30 0.24 -2.06
N ALA A 74 -3.92 1.40 -2.18
CA ALA A 74 -5.33 1.61 -1.81
C ALA A 74 -6.03 2.59 -2.77
N SER A 75 -7.26 2.29 -3.15
CA SER A 75 -8.13 3.17 -3.95
C SER A 75 -9.61 2.84 -3.72
N ASP A 76 -10.49 3.76 -4.10
CA ASP A 76 -11.92 3.49 -4.19
C ASP A 76 -12.36 2.99 -5.57
N GLN A 77 -11.49 3.14 -6.57
CA GLN A 77 -11.66 2.56 -7.90
C GLN A 77 -10.92 1.22 -7.95
N GLU A 78 -11.47 0.25 -8.66
CA GLU A 78 -10.80 -1.02 -8.88
C GLU A 78 -9.56 -0.81 -9.77
N PHE A 79 -8.42 -1.33 -9.33
CA PHE A 79 -7.14 -1.27 -10.04
C PHE A 79 -6.57 -2.69 -10.16
N GLU A 80 -6.93 -3.36 -11.23
CA GLU A 80 -6.40 -4.65 -11.64
C GLU A 80 -5.97 -4.52 -13.09
N LEU A 81 -4.72 -4.90 -13.37
CA LEU A 81 -4.15 -4.86 -14.71
C LEU A 81 -3.57 -6.24 -14.99
N GLU A 82 -3.80 -6.72 -16.20
CA GLU A 82 -3.12 -7.90 -16.72
C GLU A 82 -1.63 -7.62 -16.87
N VAL A 83 -0.80 -8.65 -16.67
CA VAL A 83 0.66 -8.53 -16.79
C VAL A 83 1.07 -7.94 -18.14
N SER A 84 0.42 -8.37 -19.23
CA SER A 84 0.68 -7.85 -20.57
C SER A 84 0.40 -6.36 -20.72
N GLU A 85 -0.62 -5.83 -20.02
CA GLU A 85 -0.93 -4.41 -20.03
C GLU A 85 0.07 -3.62 -19.18
N ILE A 86 0.56 -4.20 -18.08
CA ILE A 86 1.63 -3.60 -17.27
C ILE A 86 2.91 -3.50 -18.11
N ASP A 87 3.33 -4.59 -18.76
CA ASP A 87 4.53 -4.63 -19.60
C ASP A 87 4.43 -3.62 -20.73
N ARG A 88 3.29 -3.58 -21.43
CA ARG A 88 3.03 -2.63 -22.52
C ARG A 88 3.17 -1.17 -22.08
N ARG A 89 2.70 -0.81 -20.88
CA ARG A 89 2.81 0.57 -20.34
C ARG A 89 4.21 0.93 -19.86
N ILE A 90 5.03 -0.06 -19.49
CA ILE A 90 6.43 0.17 -19.11
C ILE A 90 7.28 0.47 -20.35
N GLU A 91 6.91 -0.09 -21.50
CA GLU A 91 7.59 0.14 -22.78
C GLU A 91 7.30 1.51 -23.42
N GLU A 92 6.20 2.18 -23.03
CA GLU A 92 5.82 3.54 -23.48
C GLU A 92 6.70 4.64 -22.88
#